data_AF-A0A7Y8HM48-F1
#
_entry.id   AF-A0A7Y8HM48-F1
#
_cell.length_a   1.000
_cell.length_b   1.000
_cell.length_c   1.000
_cell.angle_alpha   90.00
_cell.angle_beta   90.00
_cell.angle_gamma   90.00
#
_symmetry.space_group_name_H-M   'P 1'
#
loop_
_entity.id
_entity.type
_entity.pdbx_description
1 polymer ?
#
loop_
_entity_poly.entity_id
_entity_poly.type
_entity_poly.pdbx_seq_one_letter_code
_entity_poly.pdbx_strand_id
1 'polypeptide(L)'
;MLDLAIIGGGPAGLTAGLYSTRGGLKNVTLYEKGFLGGQITSSSEVENYLGITKVVTGMELMQDWPEQSTRFGLKIEMKDVKQVKLNSDKNFTVVFGDNSSIEAKSVIVC
;
A
#
# COMPACT_ATOMS: atom_id res chain seq x y z
N MET A 1 7.71 -15.49 -5.00
CA MET A 1 7.03 -15.31 -3.71
C MET A 1 7.52 -14.01 -3.05
N LEU A 2 6.59 -13.18 -2.59
CA LEU A 2 6.88 -11.93 -1.89
C LEU A 2 7.21 -12.18 -0.43
N ASP A 3 7.99 -11.29 0.19
CA ASP A 3 8.11 -11.24 1.64
C ASP A 3 6.81 -10.69 2.25
N LEU A 4 6.23 -9.67 1.60
CA LEU A 4 5.01 -9.01 2.04
C LEU A 4 4.19 -8.50 0.84
N ALA A 5 2.91 -8.82 0.82
CA ALA A 5 1.91 -8.15 -0.01
C ALA A 5 1.11 -7.15 0.84
N ILE A 6 0.94 -5.92 0.35
CA ILE A 6 0.12 -4.90 1.00
C ILE A 6 -1.08 -4.64 0.10
N ILE A 7 -2.29 -4.74 0.65
CA ILE A 7 -3.53 -4.56 -0.12
C ILE A 7 -4.14 -3.23 0.28
N GLY A 8 -4.17 -2.26 -0.64
CA GLY A 8 -4.65 -0.89 -0.41
C GLY A 8 -3.52 0.14 -0.43
N GLY A 9 -3.70 1.19 -1.24
CA GLY A 9 -2.77 2.29 -1.51
C GLY A 9 -3.08 3.59 -0.79
N GLY A 10 -3.82 3.53 0.31
CA GLY A 10 -4.06 4.67 1.20
C GLY A 10 -2.87 4.98 2.13
N PRO A 11 -3.06 5.89 3.11
CA PRO A 11 -2.02 6.27 4.06
C PRO A 11 -1.43 5.07 4.82
N ALA A 12 -2.28 4.12 5.21
CA ALA A 12 -1.87 2.90 5.92
C ALA A 12 -0.95 2.02 5.05
N GLY A 13 -1.34 1.75 3.81
CA GLY A 13 -0.55 0.92 2.90
C GLY A 13 0.78 1.55 2.50
N LEU A 14 0.78 2.84 2.16
CA LEU A 14 2.00 3.57 1.81
C LEU A 14 2.98 3.62 3.00
N THR A 15 2.47 3.80 4.21
CA THR A 15 3.29 3.77 5.44
C THR A 15 3.82 2.36 5.72
N ALA A 16 2.99 1.32 5.57
CA ALA A 16 3.43 -0.07 5.73
C ALA A 16 4.55 -0.42 4.73
N GLY A 17 4.42 0.03 3.47
CA GLY A 17 5.42 -0.17 2.44
C GLY A 17 6.73 0.54 2.74
N LEU A 18 6.66 1.80 3.19
CA LEU A 18 7.81 2.57 3.66
C LEU A 18 8.56 1.84 4.79
N TYR A 19 7.85 1.44 5.84
CA TYR A 19 8.49 0.84 7.01
C TYR A 19 9.02 -0.56 6.75
N SER A 20 8.29 -1.39 6.00
CA SER A 20 8.72 -2.77 5.71
C SER A 20 9.98 -2.82 4.85
N THR A 21 10.05 -1.99 3.80
CA THR A 21 11.21 -1.94 2.91
C THR A 21 12.41 -1.27 3.56
N ARG A 22 12.21 -0.18 4.29
CA ARG A 22 13.25 0.45 5.12
C ARG A 22 13.74 -0.47 6.24
N GLY A 23 12.85 -1.31 6.78
CA GLY A 23 13.16 -2.33 7.79
C GLY A 23 13.96 -3.53 7.25
N GLY A 24 14.15 -3.62 5.93
CA GLY A 24 15.05 -4.58 5.29
C GLY A 24 14.38 -5.67 4.47
N LEU A 25 13.05 -5.74 4.41
CA LEU A 25 12.37 -6.64 3.48
C LEU A 25 12.69 -6.25 2.03
N LYS A 26 13.05 -7.23 1.21
CA LYS A 26 13.58 -6.98 -0.14
C LYS A 26 12.53 -7.14 -1.23
N ASN A 27 11.48 -7.93 -0.98
CA ASN A 27 10.43 -8.18 -1.96
C ASN A 27 9.05 -7.83 -1.41
N VAL A 28 8.74 -6.53 -1.39
CA VAL A 28 7.47 -5.98 -0.92
C VAL A 28 6.73 -5.33 -2.08
N THR A 29 5.46 -5.69 -2.26
CA THR A 29 4.58 -5.07 -3.26
C THR A 29 3.28 -4.61 -2.62
N LEU A 30 2.92 -3.35 -2.89
CA LEU A 30 1.62 -2.77 -2.60
C LEU A 30 0.73 -2.90 -3.83
N TYR A 31 -0.51 -3.33 -3.63
CA TYR A 31 -1.54 -3.47 -4.65
C TYR A 31 -2.66 -2.46 -4.40
N GLU A 32 -2.92 -1.59 -5.37
CA GLU A 32 -4.02 -0.62 -5.34
C GLU A 32 -4.81 -0.71 -6.65
N LYS A 33 -6.14 -0.62 -6.59
CA LYS A 33 -7.00 -0.70 -7.79
C LYS A 33 -7.25 0.66 -8.44
N GLY A 34 -7.23 1.72 -7.65
CA GLY A 34 -7.61 3.08 -8.04
C GLY A 34 -6.45 4.06 -7.83
N PHE A 35 -6.75 5.29 -7.45
CA PHE A 35 -5.72 6.30 -7.24
C PHE A 35 -5.03 6.12 -5.88
N LEU A 36 -3.72 6.35 -5.82
CA LEU A 36 -2.96 6.31 -4.56
C LEU A 36 -3.37 7.46 -3.64
N GLY A 37 -3.35 7.19 -2.34
CA GLY A 37 -3.74 8.16 -1.32
C GLY A 37 -5.05 7.82 -0.62
N GLY A 38 -5.88 6.94 -1.21
CA GLY A 38 -7.10 6.45 -0.58
C GLY A 38 -8.12 7.55 -0.30
N GLN A 39 -8.94 7.37 0.73
CA GLN A 39 -10.12 8.21 0.99
C GLN A 39 -9.79 9.68 1.25
N ILE A 40 -8.66 10.00 1.88
CA ILE A 40 -8.36 11.39 2.24
C ILE A 40 -8.25 12.29 1.01
N THR A 41 -7.91 11.73 -0.16
CA THR A 41 -7.76 12.49 -1.42
C THR A 41 -9.02 13.22 -1.88
N SER A 42 -10.21 12.81 -1.42
CA SER A 42 -11.47 13.50 -1.71
C SER A 42 -11.80 14.63 -0.73
N SER A 43 -11.05 14.77 0.38
CA SER A 43 -11.26 15.87 1.33
C SER A 43 -10.77 17.19 0.75
N SER A 44 -11.60 18.22 0.84
CA SER A 44 -11.24 19.60 0.49
C SER A 44 -10.29 20.23 1.50
N GLU A 45 -10.25 19.72 2.73
CA GLU A 45 -9.50 20.33 3.83
C GLU A 45 -8.93 19.27 4.79
N VAL A 46 -7.67 19.44 5.17
CA VAL A 46 -6.96 18.68 6.19
C VAL A 46 -6.09 19.64 7.00
N GLU A 47 -6.30 19.65 8.31
CA GLU A 47 -5.64 20.57 9.24
C GLU A 47 -5.10 19.88 10.51
N ASN A 48 -5.29 18.56 10.62
CA ASN A 48 -5.03 17.79 11.83
C ASN A 48 -3.97 16.68 11.65
N TYR A 49 -3.16 16.74 10.58
CA TYR A 49 -2.07 15.80 10.37
C TYR A 49 -0.74 16.33 10.93
N LEU A 50 -0.21 15.66 11.95
CA LEU A 50 1.01 16.09 12.64
C LEU A 50 2.19 16.26 11.69
N GLY A 51 2.94 17.35 11.85
CA GLY A 51 4.06 17.72 10.98
C GLY A 51 3.67 18.53 9.74
N ILE A 52 2.37 18.64 9.45
CA ILE A 52 1.82 19.49 8.38
C ILE A 52 1.11 20.66 9.05
N THR A 53 1.80 21.82 9.11
CA THR A 53 1.31 22.99 9.85
C THR A 53 0.40 23.90 9.03
N LYS A 54 0.30 23.66 7.73
CA LYS A 54 -0.60 24.40 6.84
C LYS A 54 -1.87 23.58 6.65
N VAL A 55 -3.00 24.27 6.54
CA VAL A 55 -4.22 23.66 6.01
C VAL A 55 -3.98 23.32 4.54
N VAL A 56 -4.22 22.07 4.17
CA VAL A 56 -4.02 21.55 2.81
C VAL A 56 -5.24 20.76 2.36
N THR A 57 -5.40 20.58 1.06
CA THR A 57 -6.35 19.60 0.52
C THR A 57 -5.84 18.18 0.78
N GLY A 58 -6.74 17.20 0.72
CA GLY A 58 -6.35 15.80 0.84
C GLY A 58 -5.43 15.31 -0.28
N MET A 59 -5.56 15.89 -1.48
CA MET A 59 -4.67 15.59 -2.61
C MET A 59 -3.27 16.13 -2.39
N GLU A 60 -3.14 17.39 -1.93
CA GLU A 60 -1.85 17.98 -1.57
C GLU A 60 -1.15 17.22 -0.45
N LEU A 61 -1.90 16.74 0.55
CA LEU A 61 -1.32 15.92 1.61
C LEU A 61 -0.66 14.65 1.04
N MET A 62 -1.32 13.95 0.11
CA MET A 62 -0.90 12.63 -0.36
C MET A 62 0.07 12.66 -1.56
N GLN A 63 0.24 13.80 -2.23
CA GLN A 63 0.95 13.91 -3.50
C GLN A 63 2.38 13.32 -3.46
N ASP A 64 3.10 13.52 -2.35
CA ASP A 64 4.52 13.16 -2.21
C ASP A 64 4.71 11.76 -1.60
N TRP A 65 3.64 11.12 -1.12
CA TRP A 65 3.72 9.86 -0.38
C TRP A 65 4.13 8.67 -1.26
N PRO A 66 3.66 8.52 -2.52
CA PRO A 66 4.13 7.47 -3.41
C PRO A 66 5.64 7.56 -3.66
N GLU A 67 6.17 8.76 -3.89
CA GLU A 67 7.61 8.94 -4.06
C GLU A 67 8.35 8.59 -2.76
N GLN A 68 7.90 9.11 -1.62
CA GLN A 68 8.55 8.85 -0.33
C GLN A 68 8.55 7.36 0.03
N SER A 69 7.43 6.67 -0.15
CA SER A 69 7.26 5.25 0.21
C SER A 69 8.08 4.30 -0.67
N THR A 70 8.38 4.69 -1.90
CA THR A 70 9.16 3.88 -2.86
C THR A 70 10.67 4.02 -2.73
N ARG A 71 11.17 5.01 -1.95
CA ARG A 71 12.61 5.28 -1.76
C ARG A 71 13.46 4.09 -1.31
N PHE A 72 12.85 3.12 -0.62
CA PHE A 72 13.56 1.95 -0.07
C PHE A 72 13.26 0.66 -0.84
N GLY A 73 12.62 0.75 -2.01
CA GLY A 73 12.38 -0.38 -2.90
C GLY A 73 10.98 -0.97 -2.84
N LEU A 74 10.00 -0.26 -2.26
CA LEU A 74 8.59 -0.65 -2.37
C LEU A 74 8.18 -0.64 -3.84
N LYS A 75 7.53 -1.72 -4.27
CA LYS A 75 6.86 -1.78 -5.57
C LYS A 75 5.39 -1.44 -5.38
N ILE A 76 4.83 -0.66 -6.29
CA ILE A 76 3.40 -0.36 -6.33
C ILE A 76 2.85 -0.92 -7.64
N GLU A 77 1.86 -1.80 -7.56
CA GLU A 77 1.16 -2.36 -8.70
C GLU A 77 -0.31 -1.93 -8.69
N MET A 78 -0.76 -1.42 -9.84
CA MET A 78 -2.14 -1.00 -10.02
C MET A 78 -3.01 -2.21 -10.39
N LYS A 79 -3.42 -2.98 -9.39
CA LYS A 79 -4.20 -4.21 -9.55
C LYS A 79 -5.31 -4.30 -8.51
N ASP A 80 -6.47 -4.78 -8.98
CA ASP A 80 -7.59 -5.12 -8.11
C ASP A 80 -7.36 -6.49 -7.46
N VAL A 81 -7.35 -6.51 -6.13
CA VAL A 81 -7.21 -7.73 -5.34
C VAL A 81 -8.59 -8.21 -4.94
N LYS A 82 -8.94 -9.40 -5.41
CA LYS A 82 -10.25 -10.01 -5.21
C LYS A 82 -10.31 -10.88 -3.96
N GLN A 83 -9.21 -11.55 -3.63
CA GLN A 83 -9.18 -12.50 -2.52
C GLN A 83 -7.77 -12.69 -1.97
N VAL A 84 -7.66 -12.87 -0.65
CA VAL A 84 -6.47 -13.39 0.03
C VAL A 84 -6.83 -14.72 0.67
N LYS A 85 -6.01 -15.76 0.45
CA LYS A 85 -6.20 -17.10 1.00
C LYS A 85 -4.99 -17.49 1.84
N LEU A 86 -5.22 -18.02 3.03
CA LEU A 86 -4.17 -18.68 3.82
C LEU A 86 -4.03 -20.12 3.33
N ASN A 87 -2.82 -20.47 2.92
CA ASN A 87 -2.49 -21.80 2.43
C ASN A 87 -2.15 -22.76 3.59
N SER A 88 -2.12 -24.06 3.31
CA SER A 88 -1.78 -25.09 4.31
C SER A 88 -0.33 -24.97 4.83
N ASP A 89 0.58 -24.46 4.01
CA ASP A 89 1.98 -24.20 4.32
C ASP A 89 2.22 -22.88 5.10
N LYS A 90 1.13 -22.21 5.52
CA LYS A 90 1.11 -20.92 6.24
C LYS A 90 1.52 -19.70 5.41
N ASN A 91 1.78 -19.85 4.12
CA ASN A 91 1.91 -18.71 3.19
C ASN A 91 0.53 -18.24 2.73
N PHE A 92 0.50 -17.15 1.98
CA PHE A 92 -0.72 -16.56 1.44
C PHE A 92 -0.74 -16.57 -0.08
N THR A 93 -1.90 -16.87 -0.66
CA THR A 93 -2.20 -16.65 -2.07
C THR A 93 -3.05 -15.38 -2.20
N VAL A 94 -2.57 -14.41 -2.98
CA VAL A 94 -3.31 -13.20 -3.34
C VAL A 94 -3.84 -13.38 -4.76
N VAL A 95 -5.16 -13.33 -4.93
CA VAL A 95 -5.87 -13.52 -6.20
C VAL A 95 -6.36 -12.17 -6.69
N PHE A 96 -6.06 -11.85 -7.94
CA PHE A 96 -6.46 -10.60 -8.59
C PHE A 96 -7.79 -10.72 -9.34
N GLY A 97 -8.34 -9.57 -9.77
CA GLY A 97 -9.60 -9.51 -10.50
C GLY A 97 -9.62 -10.32 -11.81
N ASP A 98 -8.46 -10.47 -12.46
CA ASP A 98 -8.27 -11.27 -13.68
C ASP A 98 -8.07 -12.79 -13.41
N ASN A 99 -8.19 -13.21 -12.15
CA ASN A 99 -7.89 -14.55 -11.64
C ASN A 99 -6.43 -14.98 -11.73
N SER A 100 -5.50 -14.10 -12.11
CA SER A 100 -4.09 -14.33 -11.86
C SER A 100 -3.81 -14.27 -10.35
N SER A 101 -2.67 -14.82 -9.92
CA SER A 101 -2.33 -14.84 -8.50
C SER A 101 -0.83 -14.75 -8.25
N ILE A 102 -0.49 -14.34 -7.03
CA ILE A 102 0.87 -14.38 -6.49
C ILE A 102 0.86 -15.02 -5.11
N GLU A 103 2.05 -15.45 -4.68
CA GLU A 103 2.29 -15.94 -3.33
C GLU A 103 3.09 -14.93 -2.51
N ALA A 104 2.74 -14.81 -1.23
CA ALA A 104 3.43 -13.98 -0.26
C ALA A 104 3.58 -14.71 1.07
N LYS A 105 4.71 -14.50 1.77
CA LYS A 105 4.91 -15.04 3.13
C LYS A 105 4.01 -14.36 4.16
N SER A 106 3.70 -13.08 3.93
CA SER A 106 2.84 -12.27 4.80
C SER A 106 1.97 -11.31 3.99
N VAL A 107 0.84 -10.90 4.56
CA VAL A 107 -0.10 -9.95 3.96
C VAL A 107 -0.54 -8.92 4.99
N ILE A 108 -0.59 -7.65 4.61
CA ILE A 108 -1.26 -6.59 5.36
C ILE A 108 -2.47 -6.11 4.52
N VAL A 109 -3.65 -6.09 5.13
CA VAL A 109 -4.88 -5.57 4.51
C VAL A 109 -5.16 -4.19 5.09
N CYS A 110 -5.25 -3.19 4.22
CA CYS A 110 -5.43 -1.77 4.51
C CYS A 110 -6.61 -1.19 3.71
#